data_AF-A0A1Y5HFH5-F1
#
_entry.id   AF-A0A1Y5HFH5-F1
#
_cell.length_a   1.000
_cell.length_b   1.000
_cell.length_c   1.000
_cell.angle_alpha   90.00
_cell.angle_beta   90.00
_cell.angle_gamma   90.00
#
_symmetry.space_group_name_H-M   'P 1'
#
loop_
_entity.id
_entity.type
_entity.pdbx_description
1 polymer ?
#
loop_
_entity_poly.entity_id
_entity_poly.type
_entity_poly.pdbx_seq_one_letter_code
_entity_poly.pdbx_strand_id
1 'polypeptide(L)'
;MNDQTKSTSRATRSGGRAARRAARAAPVAEHLRSIRPGMEGGTLKPLSQQDMERIHVAALDALEQIGLADAPQSGIDYLTGVGCILGDDGRIRFPRALVEDTIAKANRSVTLFSRDGKTNLDLSGNRVHYGTAGAAVHMVDVHGREYRESTVQDLHDAARITDTLDNIHFLQRPMVCRDIADNREMDLNSIYATTAGTTKHVGVSFTDPTYVDDALEMLHIIAGGEDKWRERPFVSNSNCFVVPPMKFATESCEVMEKCIAGGMPVLLLSAGMAGATAPSTIAGAIVQACAECLAGLVYVNAVKPGAPAIFGTWPFGLDLRTGAMTVGSGEQALLTAGCAQMHKFYGVPGGAAAGAADSKMPDMQAGWEQMCSAVMAGLSGLNMAYEAAGMHASLLGFCHESLILSNDLLGQALRCVRGIEVNDETLALEQIRDACIGGPGHYLGADQTLSRMEVDYVYPSLGDRTSPKEWAELDKPDLLQKATARKEEILSKRSPARFDAETDAALRARFKIHLSS
;
A
#
# COMPACT_ATOMS: atom_id res chain seq x y z
N MET A 1 30.83 58.74 -53.65
CA MET A 1 31.40 57.38 -53.57
C MET A 1 31.15 56.93 -52.12
N ASN A 2 29.95 56.44 -51.80
CA ASN A 2 29.49 55.04 -51.89
C ASN A 2 30.56 54.10 -51.30
N ASP A 3 30.32 53.31 -50.26
CA ASP A 3 29.15 52.44 -50.08
C ASP A 3 28.97 52.04 -48.60
N GLN A 4 27.74 52.12 -48.08
CA GLN A 4 27.34 51.64 -46.75
C GLN A 4 26.54 50.35 -46.92
N THR A 5 27.13 49.20 -46.64
CA THR A 5 26.40 47.94 -46.52
C THR A 5 25.88 47.77 -45.08
N LYS A 6 24.57 47.94 -44.92
CA LYS A 6 23.82 47.68 -43.68
C LYS A 6 23.83 46.18 -43.37
N SER A 7 24.43 45.81 -42.24
CA SER A 7 24.26 44.50 -41.61
C SER A 7 22.88 44.44 -40.95
N THR A 8 22.02 43.55 -41.44
CA THR A 8 20.72 43.22 -40.86
C THR A 8 20.90 42.50 -39.53
N SER A 9 20.48 43.14 -38.44
CA SER A 9 20.44 42.54 -37.10
C SER A 9 19.52 41.31 -37.10
N ARG A 10 20.11 40.13 -36.89
CA ARG A 10 19.39 38.87 -36.66
C ARG A 10 18.63 38.97 -35.34
N ALA A 11 17.32 39.13 -35.40
CA ALA A 11 16.46 39.05 -34.22
C ALA A 11 16.64 37.67 -33.54
N THR A 12 17.27 37.66 -32.38
CA THR A 12 17.45 36.48 -31.55
C THR A 12 16.09 36.08 -30.99
N ARG A 13 15.53 34.97 -31.49
CA ARG A 13 14.28 34.36 -31.00
C ARG A 13 14.47 33.86 -29.56
N SER A 14 14.25 34.73 -28.58
CA SER A 14 14.22 34.41 -27.13
C SER A 14 13.10 33.42 -26.76
N GLY A 15 12.08 33.27 -27.60
CA GLY A 15 10.93 32.38 -27.38
C GLY A 15 11.26 30.88 -27.39
N GLY A 16 12.32 30.42 -28.08
CA GLY A 16 12.61 28.98 -28.19
C GLY A 16 13.09 28.32 -26.89
N ARG A 17 13.77 29.07 -26.01
CA ARG A 17 14.23 28.55 -24.71
C ARG A 17 13.09 28.52 -23.69
N ALA A 18 12.23 29.54 -23.69
CA ALA A 18 11.02 29.58 -22.87
C ALA A 18 10.01 28.51 -23.31
N ALA A 19 9.79 28.33 -24.62
CA ALA A 19 8.92 27.28 -25.16
C ALA A 19 9.45 25.87 -24.84
N ARG A 20 10.77 25.64 -24.92
CA ARG A 20 11.38 24.36 -24.49
C ARG A 20 11.29 24.13 -22.98
N ARG A 21 11.40 25.17 -22.15
CA ARG A 21 11.16 25.07 -20.70
C ARG A 21 9.69 24.78 -20.38
N ALA A 22 8.76 25.42 -21.09
CA ALA A 22 7.32 25.18 -20.93
C ALA A 22 6.90 23.78 -21.43
N ALA A 23 7.45 23.33 -22.55
CA ALA A 23 7.23 21.97 -23.06
C ALA A 23 7.80 20.89 -22.11
N ARG A 24 8.94 21.16 -21.46
CA ARG A 24 9.53 20.30 -20.40
C ARG A 24 8.74 20.31 -19.09
N ALA A 25 7.95 21.35 -18.85
CA ALA A 25 7.07 21.44 -17.69
C ALA A 25 5.69 20.82 -17.96
N ALA A 26 5.40 20.44 -19.21
CA ALA A 26 4.16 19.75 -19.55
C ALA A 26 4.20 18.31 -19.00
N PRO A 27 3.10 17.80 -18.42
CA PRO A 27 3.07 16.44 -17.94
C PRO A 27 3.33 15.44 -19.07
N VAL A 28 4.23 14.49 -18.84
CA VAL A 28 4.38 13.33 -19.72
C VAL A 28 3.04 12.58 -19.76
N ALA A 29 2.59 12.22 -20.97
CA ALA A 29 1.37 11.45 -21.15
C ALA A 29 1.40 10.19 -20.28
N GLU A 30 0.28 9.80 -19.67
CA GLU A 30 0.25 8.76 -18.64
C GLU A 30 0.89 7.42 -19.08
N HIS A 31 0.63 6.99 -20.32
CA HIS A 31 1.21 5.78 -20.90
C HIS A 31 2.72 5.85 -21.17
N LEU A 32 3.29 7.06 -21.19
CA LEU A 32 4.73 7.32 -21.36
C LEU A 32 5.44 7.55 -20.02
N ARG A 33 4.71 7.58 -18.89
CA ARG A 33 5.33 7.76 -17.57
C ARG A 33 6.27 6.60 -17.26
N SER A 34 7.37 6.93 -16.59
CA SER A 34 8.40 5.96 -16.28
C SER A 34 7.94 4.87 -15.30
N ILE A 35 6.94 5.19 -14.48
CA ILE A 35 6.30 4.35 -13.48
C ILE A 35 4.81 4.69 -13.43
N ARG A 36 3.99 3.75 -12.94
CA ARG A 36 2.53 3.88 -12.76
C ARG A 36 2.03 2.88 -11.72
N PRO A 37 0.82 3.04 -11.15
CA PRO A 37 0.20 1.99 -10.35
C PRO A 37 0.04 0.68 -11.14
N GLY A 38 0.16 -0.46 -10.46
CA GLY A 38 -0.07 -1.77 -11.06
C GLY A 38 1.00 -2.21 -12.05
N MET A 39 2.24 -1.75 -11.88
CA MET A 39 3.42 -2.28 -12.59
C MET A 39 3.55 -3.79 -12.31
N GLU A 40 3.90 -4.56 -13.34
CA GLU A 40 4.08 -6.01 -13.22
C GLU A 40 5.39 -6.34 -12.50
N GLY A 41 5.29 -6.93 -11.32
CA GLY A 41 6.42 -7.51 -10.59
C GLY A 41 6.58 -9.02 -10.84
N GLY A 42 7.17 -9.73 -9.87
CA GLY A 42 7.35 -11.18 -9.90
C GLY A 42 8.63 -11.68 -10.56
N THR A 43 9.59 -10.80 -10.79
CA THR A 43 10.93 -11.14 -11.31
C THR A 43 11.81 -11.76 -10.22
N LEU A 44 11.64 -11.36 -8.96
CA LEU A 44 12.34 -11.94 -7.82
C LEU A 44 11.56 -13.16 -7.27
N LYS A 45 12.24 -14.30 -7.21
CA LYS A 45 11.69 -15.57 -6.71
C LYS A 45 12.60 -16.14 -5.61
N PRO A 46 12.40 -15.77 -4.33
CA PRO A 46 13.22 -16.29 -3.24
C PRO A 46 13.00 -17.79 -2.95
N LEU A 47 11.87 -18.35 -3.37
CA LEU A 47 11.53 -19.77 -3.20
C LEU A 47 11.58 -20.50 -4.54
N SER A 48 12.11 -21.73 -4.54
CA SER A 48 11.95 -22.62 -5.70
C SER A 48 10.50 -23.14 -5.79
N GLN A 49 10.14 -23.73 -6.93
CA GLN A 49 8.84 -24.40 -7.09
C GLN A 49 8.64 -25.50 -6.03
N GLN A 50 9.68 -26.30 -5.79
CA GLN A 50 9.65 -27.36 -4.78
C GLN A 50 9.47 -26.81 -3.36
N ASP A 51 10.08 -25.67 -3.03
CA ASP A 51 9.92 -25.06 -1.71
C ASP A 51 8.48 -24.55 -1.49
N MET A 52 7.87 -23.95 -2.51
CA MET A 52 6.47 -23.52 -2.44
C MET A 52 5.51 -24.71 -2.23
N GLU A 53 5.74 -25.82 -2.94
CA GLU A 53 4.96 -27.06 -2.77
C GLU A 53 5.10 -27.61 -1.35
N ARG A 54 6.30 -27.59 -0.77
CA ARG A 54 6.53 -28.02 0.62
C ARG A 54 5.83 -27.11 1.62
N ILE A 55 5.87 -25.80 1.41
CA ILE A 55 5.14 -24.83 2.25
C ILE A 55 3.64 -25.09 2.16
N HIS A 56 3.10 -25.31 0.96
CA HIS A 56 1.68 -25.59 0.78
C HIS A 56 1.26 -26.89 1.47
N VAL A 57 1.98 -27.99 1.29
CA VAL A 57 1.70 -29.25 1.96
C VAL A 57 1.73 -29.08 3.48
N ALA A 58 2.73 -28.38 4.01
CA ALA A 58 2.82 -28.11 5.44
C ALA A 58 1.68 -27.22 5.97
N ALA A 59 1.21 -26.25 5.19
CA ALA A 59 0.05 -25.44 5.54
C ALA A 59 -1.25 -26.28 5.57
N LEU A 60 -1.41 -27.20 4.61
CA LEU A 60 -2.50 -28.16 4.60
C LEU A 60 -2.42 -29.15 5.78
N ASP A 61 -1.22 -29.64 6.11
CA ASP A 61 -0.98 -30.48 7.30
C ASP A 61 -1.42 -29.75 8.58
N ALA A 62 -1.01 -28.49 8.72
CA ALA A 62 -1.39 -27.66 9.87
C ALA A 62 -2.92 -27.49 9.96
N LEU A 63 -3.60 -27.24 8.84
CA LEU A 63 -5.05 -27.08 8.82
C LEU A 63 -5.83 -28.37 9.11
N GLU A 64 -5.40 -29.50 8.56
CA GLU A 64 -6.06 -30.79 8.70
C GLU A 64 -5.80 -31.45 10.07
N GLN A 65 -4.60 -31.25 10.64
CA GLN A 65 -4.17 -31.93 11.87
C GLN A 65 -4.21 -31.03 13.11
N ILE A 66 -3.96 -29.72 12.96
CA ILE A 66 -3.90 -28.75 14.07
C ILE A 66 -5.09 -27.79 14.08
N GLY A 67 -5.59 -27.35 12.93
CA GLY A 67 -6.77 -26.48 12.82
C GLY A 67 -6.72 -25.20 13.64
N LEU A 68 -7.86 -24.52 13.74
CA LEU A 68 -8.00 -23.25 14.47
C LEU A 68 -8.96 -23.39 15.65
N ALA A 69 -8.64 -22.78 16.79
CA ALA A 69 -9.51 -22.74 17.96
C ALA A 69 -10.37 -21.47 17.99
N ASP A 70 -11.28 -21.38 18.96
CA ASP A 70 -11.97 -20.15 19.37
C ASP A 70 -12.88 -19.53 18.27
N ALA A 71 -13.38 -20.35 17.34
CA ALA A 71 -14.36 -19.93 16.35
C ALA A 71 -15.65 -19.44 17.06
N PRO A 72 -16.25 -18.30 16.65
CA PRO A 72 -17.59 -17.93 17.11
C PRO A 72 -18.59 -19.00 16.70
N GLN A 73 -19.74 -19.08 17.39
CA GLN A 73 -20.77 -20.06 17.05
C GLN A 73 -21.24 -19.93 15.59
N SER A 74 -21.42 -18.70 15.08
CA SER A 74 -21.74 -18.47 13.67
C SER A 74 -20.67 -19.03 12.74
N GLY A 75 -19.39 -18.85 13.09
CA GLY A 75 -18.26 -19.40 12.35
C GLY A 75 -18.21 -20.92 12.35
N ILE A 76 -18.54 -21.56 13.48
CA ILE A 76 -18.69 -23.02 13.56
C ILE A 76 -19.78 -23.47 12.58
N ASP A 77 -20.93 -22.79 12.58
CA ASP A 77 -22.07 -23.14 11.73
C ASP A 77 -21.72 -22.98 10.23
N TYR A 78 -21.08 -21.88 9.84
CA TYR A 78 -20.60 -21.64 8.47
C TYR A 78 -19.58 -22.70 8.03
N LEU A 79 -18.53 -22.92 8.83
CA LEU A 79 -17.40 -23.78 8.47
C LEU A 79 -17.81 -25.26 8.45
N THR A 80 -18.58 -25.73 9.42
CA THR A 80 -19.08 -27.11 9.43
C THR A 80 -20.10 -27.34 8.33
N GLY A 81 -20.91 -26.33 7.98
CA GLY A 81 -21.84 -26.36 6.86
C GLY A 81 -21.19 -26.61 5.50
N VAL A 82 -19.92 -26.26 5.33
CA VAL A 82 -19.13 -26.53 4.10
C VAL A 82 -18.18 -27.73 4.22
N GLY A 83 -18.22 -28.45 5.35
CA GLY A 83 -17.47 -29.70 5.55
C GLY A 83 -16.19 -29.59 6.37
N CYS A 84 -15.93 -28.46 7.05
CA CYS A 84 -14.95 -28.45 8.13
C CYS A 84 -15.44 -29.31 9.31
N ILE A 85 -14.51 -29.77 10.15
CA ILE A 85 -14.81 -30.68 11.26
C ILE A 85 -14.51 -29.97 12.57
N LEU A 86 -15.51 -29.82 13.44
CA LEU A 86 -15.29 -29.42 14.83
C LEU A 86 -14.81 -30.64 15.62
N GLY A 87 -13.55 -30.61 16.06
CA GLY A 87 -12.98 -31.67 16.89
C GLY A 87 -13.45 -31.59 18.33
N ASP A 88 -13.34 -32.71 19.05
CA ASP A 88 -13.63 -32.79 20.49
C ASP A 88 -12.72 -31.87 21.34
N ASP A 89 -11.59 -31.44 20.77
CA ASP A 89 -10.67 -30.46 21.35
C ASP A 89 -11.14 -28.99 21.16
N GLY A 90 -12.32 -28.78 20.60
CA GLY A 90 -12.91 -27.46 20.34
C GLY A 90 -12.29 -26.71 19.17
N ARG A 91 -11.48 -27.38 18.35
CA ARG A 91 -10.79 -26.77 17.21
C ARG A 91 -11.39 -27.22 15.88
N ILE A 92 -11.52 -26.28 14.94
CA ILE A 92 -11.99 -26.55 13.58
C ILE A 92 -10.84 -27.07 12.72
N ARG A 93 -10.99 -28.26 12.15
CA ARG A 93 -10.09 -28.85 11.14
C ARG A 93 -10.64 -28.67 9.74
N PHE A 94 -9.75 -28.44 8.79
CA PHE A 94 -10.09 -28.19 7.40
C PHE A 94 -9.55 -29.35 6.55
N PRO A 95 -10.42 -30.20 5.97
CA PRO A 95 -9.98 -31.24 5.04
C PRO A 95 -9.23 -30.64 3.85
N ARG A 96 -8.16 -31.29 3.39
CA ARG A 96 -7.33 -30.76 2.27
C ARG A 96 -8.14 -30.47 1.02
N ALA A 97 -8.97 -31.44 0.63
CA ALA A 97 -9.79 -31.34 -0.56
C ALA A 97 -10.74 -30.13 -0.51
N LEU A 98 -11.24 -29.76 0.68
CA LEU A 98 -12.07 -28.57 0.87
C LEU A 98 -11.25 -27.29 0.68
N VAL A 99 -10.04 -27.23 1.24
CA VAL A 99 -9.14 -26.07 1.09
C VAL A 99 -8.75 -25.90 -0.38
N GLU A 100 -8.35 -26.97 -1.06
CA GLU A 100 -7.97 -26.96 -2.47
C GLU A 100 -9.13 -26.59 -3.40
N ASP A 101 -10.33 -27.13 -3.16
CA ASP A 101 -11.55 -26.76 -3.89
C ASP A 101 -11.92 -25.28 -3.68
N THR A 102 -11.73 -24.76 -2.46
CA THR A 102 -11.94 -23.34 -2.15
C THR A 102 -10.94 -22.48 -2.91
N ILE A 103 -9.64 -22.81 -2.92
CA ILE A 103 -8.62 -22.08 -3.70
C ILE A 103 -8.98 -22.07 -5.20
N ALA A 104 -9.50 -23.18 -5.72
CA ALA A 104 -9.92 -23.29 -7.12
C ALA A 104 -11.09 -22.35 -7.47
N LYS A 105 -12.03 -22.15 -6.54
CA LYS A 105 -13.26 -21.34 -6.74
C LYS A 105 -13.16 -19.89 -6.24
N ALA A 106 -12.13 -19.57 -5.45
CA ALA A 106 -11.93 -18.24 -4.89
C ALA A 106 -11.86 -17.16 -5.99
N ASN A 107 -12.32 -15.96 -5.65
CA ASN A 107 -12.28 -14.83 -6.56
C ASN A 107 -10.83 -14.37 -6.83
N ARG A 108 -10.38 -14.48 -8.08
CA ARG A 108 -9.01 -14.13 -8.52
C ARG A 108 -8.92 -12.76 -9.19
N SER A 109 -10.06 -12.14 -9.47
CA SER A 109 -10.18 -10.89 -10.23
C SER A 109 -10.75 -9.80 -9.35
N VAL A 110 -10.05 -9.50 -8.26
CA VAL A 110 -10.44 -8.45 -7.31
C VAL A 110 -9.98 -7.11 -7.84
N THR A 111 -10.93 -6.19 -7.99
CA THR A 111 -10.66 -4.76 -8.19
C THR A 111 -11.06 -4.01 -6.92
N LEU A 112 -10.15 -3.22 -6.37
CA LEU A 112 -10.45 -2.30 -5.29
C LEU A 112 -10.76 -0.93 -5.86
N PHE A 113 -11.97 -0.43 -5.61
CA PHE A 113 -12.43 0.79 -6.25
C PHE A 113 -11.99 2.04 -5.51
N SER A 114 -11.63 3.06 -6.27
CA SER A 114 -11.57 4.45 -5.80
C SER A 114 -12.98 5.02 -5.71
N ARG A 115 -13.23 6.05 -4.90
CA ARG A 115 -14.54 6.71 -4.78
C ARG A 115 -14.93 7.46 -6.04
N ASP A 116 -13.99 8.00 -6.81
CA ASP A 116 -14.28 8.73 -8.06
C ASP A 116 -14.09 7.89 -9.34
N GLY A 117 -13.59 6.66 -9.21
CA GLY A 117 -13.44 5.69 -10.30
C GLY A 117 -12.15 5.86 -11.12
N LYS A 118 -11.27 6.80 -10.77
CA LYS A 118 -10.06 7.10 -11.57
C LYS A 118 -8.84 6.27 -11.16
N THR A 119 -8.75 5.87 -9.89
CA THR A 119 -7.56 5.18 -9.34
C THR A 119 -7.93 3.81 -8.78
N ASN A 120 -8.76 3.05 -9.51
CA ASN A 120 -9.09 1.68 -9.15
C ASN A 120 -7.84 0.80 -9.21
N LEU A 121 -7.73 -0.15 -8.29
CA LEU A 121 -6.59 -1.06 -8.19
C LEU A 121 -7.00 -2.42 -8.72
N ASP A 122 -6.44 -2.80 -9.87
CA ASP A 122 -6.51 -4.17 -10.36
C ASP A 122 -5.47 -5.02 -9.60
N LEU A 123 -5.96 -5.98 -8.81
CA LEU A 123 -5.12 -6.88 -8.02
C LEU A 123 -4.82 -8.21 -8.74
N SER A 124 -5.11 -8.31 -10.04
CA SER A 124 -4.80 -9.49 -10.83
C SER A 124 -3.29 -9.65 -11.07
N GLY A 125 -2.85 -10.90 -11.27
CA GLY A 125 -1.47 -11.21 -11.65
C GLY A 125 -0.46 -10.67 -10.64
N ASN A 126 0.58 -9.99 -11.13
CA ASN A 126 1.67 -9.47 -10.31
C ASN A 126 1.65 -7.93 -10.22
N ARG A 127 0.49 -7.31 -10.42
CA ARG A 127 0.33 -5.85 -10.40
C ARG A 127 0.59 -5.32 -9.00
N VAL A 128 1.64 -4.52 -8.84
CA VAL A 128 2.09 -3.99 -7.55
C VAL A 128 1.42 -2.66 -7.22
N HIS A 129 0.93 -2.56 -5.99
CA HIS A 129 0.42 -1.32 -5.42
C HIS A 129 0.98 -1.07 -4.03
N TYR A 130 1.43 0.17 -3.77
CA TYR A 130 1.93 0.60 -2.47
C TYR A 130 0.89 1.49 -1.78
N GLY A 131 0.78 1.37 -0.47
CA GLY A 131 -0.12 2.22 0.32
C GLY A 131 0.37 2.41 1.74
N THR A 132 -0.38 3.19 2.50
CA THR A 132 -0.21 3.28 3.96
C THR A 132 -0.70 2.00 4.64
N ALA A 133 -0.59 1.90 5.96
CA ALA A 133 -1.32 0.99 6.87
C ALA A 133 -0.73 1.11 8.30
N GLY A 134 -1.01 0.14 9.17
CA GLY A 134 -0.30 -0.12 10.42
C GLY A 134 -1.01 0.37 11.69
N ALA A 135 -2.02 1.24 11.58
CA ALA A 135 -2.84 1.70 12.72
C ALA A 135 -2.01 2.17 13.94
N ALA A 136 -0.98 2.97 13.69
CA ALA A 136 -0.17 3.58 14.75
C ALA A 136 -1.03 4.35 15.76
N VAL A 137 -0.55 4.45 17.00
CA VAL A 137 -1.23 5.22 18.06
C VAL A 137 -0.58 6.57 18.34
N HIS A 138 0.56 6.84 17.69
CA HIS A 138 1.26 8.12 17.81
C HIS A 138 1.56 8.74 16.46
N MET A 139 1.68 10.07 16.48
CA MET A 139 2.32 10.87 15.45
C MET A 139 3.76 11.19 15.85
N VAL A 140 4.66 11.15 14.87
CA VAL A 140 6.04 11.62 15.01
C VAL A 140 6.04 13.15 14.87
N ASP A 141 6.53 13.85 15.90
CA ASP A 141 6.94 15.25 15.77
C ASP A 141 8.41 15.30 15.35
N VAL A 142 8.63 15.62 14.07
CA VAL A 142 9.98 15.70 13.48
C VAL A 142 10.82 16.85 14.04
N HIS A 143 10.20 17.93 14.52
CA HIS A 143 10.91 19.10 15.03
C HIS A 143 11.28 18.92 16.51
N GLY A 144 10.31 18.53 17.33
CA GLY A 144 10.51 18.23 18.75
C GLY A 144 11.26 16.93 19.00
N ARG A 145 11.31 16.04 17.99
CA ARG A 145 11.84 14.67 18.09
C ARG A 145 11.10 13.85 19.15
N GLU A 146 9.80 14.03 19.23
CA GLU A 146 8.92 13.39 20.20
C GLU A 146 7.72 12.71 19.55
N TYR A 147 6.94 12.00 20.36
CA TYR A 147 5.76 11.28 19.95
C TYR A 147 4.56 11.85 20.70
N ARG A 148 3.47 12.09 20.00
CA ARG A 148 2.19 12.49 20.59
C ARG A 148 1.09 11.56 20.12
N GLU A 149 0.01 11.46 20.88
CA GLU A 149 -1.18 10.71 20.44
C GLU A 149 -1.69 11.23 19.08
N SER A 150 -2.14 10.31 18.23
CA SER A 150 -2.76 10.64 16.94
C SER A 150 -4.22 11.05 17.08
N THR A 151 -4.67 11.97 16.23
CA THR A 151 -6.02 12.53 16.25
C THR A 151 -6.81 12.23 14.97
N VAL A 152 -8.12 12.46 14.97
CA VAL A 152 -8.94 12.40 13.75
C VAL A 152 -8.46 13.39 12.68
N GLN A 153 -7.94 14.55 13.09
CA GLN A 153 -7.36 15.53 12.18
C GLN A 153 -6.09 14.99 11.52
N ASP A 154 -5.22 14.30 12.26
CA ASP A 154 -4.01 13.69 11.71
C ASP A 154 -4.33 12.62 10.65
N LEU A 155 -5.39 11.83 10.89
CA LEU A 155 -5.88 10.83 9.95
C LEU A 155 -6.41 11.46 8.67
N HIS A 156 -7.23 12.52 8.80
CA HIS A 156 -7.73 13.27 7.64
C HIS A 156 -6.58 13.94 6.87
N ASP A 157 -5.58 14.48 7.55
CA ASP A 157 -4.42 15.10 6.90
C ASP A 157 -3.53 14.07 6.19
N ALA A 158 -3.36 12.86 6.75
CA ALA A 158 -2.71 11.75 6.06
C ALA A 158 -3.47 11.33 4.79
N ALA A 159 -4.81 11.32 4.84
CA ALA A 159 -5.64 11.05 3.68
C ALA A 159 -5.47 12.13 2.59
N ARG A 160 -5.50 13.41 2.97
CA ARG A 160 -5.29 14.54 2.05
C ARG A 160 -3.92 14.54 1.40
N ILE A 161 -2.88 14.24 2.17
CA ILE A 161 -1.52 14.12 1.64
C ILE A 161 -1.50 12.97 0.63
N THR A 162 -1.97 11.79 1.04
CA THR A 162 -2.03 10.60 0.17
C THR A 162 -2.75 10.87 -1.14
N ASP A 163 -3.85 11.63 -1.13
CA ASP A 163 -4.61 11.99 -2.35
C ASP A 163 -3.75 12.67 -3.43
N THR A 164 -2.73 13.43 -3.01
CA THR A 164 -1.84 14.20 -3.92
C THR A 164 -0.59 13.45 -4.39
N LEU A 165 -0.33 12.25 -3.88
CA LEU A 165 0.92 11.51 -4.10
C LEU A 165 0.73 10.41 -5.16
N ASP A 166 1.45 10.48 -6.27
CA ASP A 166 1.27 9.57 -7.41
C ASP A 166 1.70 8.12 -7.12
N ASN A 167 2.70 7.92 -6.25
CA ASN A 167 3.30 6.60 -5.99
C ASN A 167 2.77 5.91 -4.72
N ILE A 168 1.69 6.45 -4.14
CA ILE A 168 0.95 5.87 -3.03
C ILE A 168 -0.48 5.65 -3.53
N HIS A 169 -0.85 4.42 -3.81
CA HIS A 169 -2.03 4.11 -4.62
C HIS A 169 -3.31 3.91 -3.79
N PHE A 170 -3.18 3.63 -2.49
CA PHE A 170 -4.31 3.46 -1.58
C PHE A 170 -4.00 3.97 -0.17
N LEU A 171 -5.08 4.20 0.60
CA LEU A 171 -5.00 4.62 2.00
C LEU A 171 -5.63 3.55 2.90
N GLN A 172 -4.81 2.64 3.41
CA GLN A 172 -5.21 1.81 4.55
C GLN A 172 -5.00 2.64 5.82
N ARG A 173 -6.01 2.75 6.70
CA ARG A 173 -5.99 3.59 7.92
C ARG A 173 -4.62 3.53 8.63
N PRO A 174 -3.80 4.59 8.56
CA PRO A 174 -2.43 4.53 9.08
C PRO A 174 -2.31 4.74 10.58
N MET A 175 -3.29 5.39 11.22
CA MET A 175 -3.32 5.62 12.66
C MET A 175 -4.74 5.55 13.24
N VAL A 176 -4.81 5.30 14.54
CA VAL A 176 -6.04 5.30 15.34
C VAL A 176 -6.33 6.74 15.82
N CYS A 177 -7.60 7.14 15.87
CA CYS A 177 -8.00 8.46 16.37
C CYS A 177 -8.09 8.43 17.90
N ARG A 178 -6.97 8.69 18.59
CA ARG A 178 -6.85 8.56 20.06
C ARG A 178 -7.52 9.70 20.83
N ASP A 179 -7.94 10.76 20.13
CA ASP A 179 -8.75 11.87 20.63
C ASP A 179 -10.24 11.52 20.79
N ILE A 180 -10.68 10.36 20.27
CA ILE A 180 -12.08 9.89 20.36
C ILE A 180 -12.13 8.65 21.25
N ALA A 181 -12.71 8.79 22.46
CA ALA A 181 -12.74 7.71 23.44
C ALA A 181 -13.81 6.63 23.18
N ASP A 182 -14.89 6.98 22.48
CA ASP A 182 -15.95 6.02 22.12
C ASP A 182 -15.56 5.29 20.84
N ASN A 183 -15.42 3.96 20.91
CA ASN A 183 -14.93 3.15 19.79
C ASN A 183 -15.87 3.17 18.57
N ARG A 184 -17.19 3.26 18.79
CA ARG A 184 -18.15 3.37 17.69
C ARG A 184 -17.99 4.71 16.98
N GLU A 185 -17.90 5.80 17.73
CA GLU A 185 -17.63 7.12 17.16
C GLU A 185 -16.26 7.14 16.45
N MET A 186 -15.23 6.53 17.03
CA MET A 186 -13.88 6.45 16.45
C MET A 186 -13.86 5.72 15.10
N ASP A 187 -14.56 4.59 14.98
CA ASP A 187 -14.64 3.81 13.74
C ASP A 187 -15.40 4.59 12.65
N LEU A 188 -16.54 5.19 13.00
CA LEU A 188 -17.32 6.02 12.07
C LEU A 188 -16.55 7.28 11.64
N ASN A 189 -15.83 7.92 12.55
CA ASN A 189 -14.98 9.07 12.22
C ASN A 189 -13.75 8.67 11.42
N SER A 190 -13.23 7.46 11.58
CA SER A 190 -12.18 6.93 10.71
C SER A 190 -12.65 6.82 9.26
N ILE A 191 -13.87 6.33 9.02
CA ILE A 191 -14.47 6.34 7.67
C ILE A 191 -14.61 7.76 7.16
N TYR A 192 -15.26 8.64 7.91
CA TYR A 192 -15.50 10.02 7.49
C TYR A 192 -14.20 10.76 7.17
N ALA A 193 -13.22 10.74 8.07
CA ALA A 193 -11.94 11.43 7.92
C ALA A 193 -11.14 10.93 6.70
N THR A 194 -11.10 9.61 6.48
CA THR A 194 -10.38 9.05 5.33
C THR A 194 -11.08 9.35 4.02
N THR A 195 -12.39 9.12 3.95
CA THR A 195 -13.16 9.26 2.70
C THR A 195 -13.44 10.72 2.31
N ALA A 196 -13.42 11.67 3.25
CA ALA A 196 -13.43 13.11 2.94
C ALA A 196 -12.02 13.64 2.55
N GLY A 197 -10.97 12.93 2.97
CA GLY A 197 -9.57 13.31 2.73
C GLY A 197 -9.01 12.80 1.41
N THR A 198 -9.46 11.65 0.90
CA THR A 198 -9.02 11.09 -0.40
C THR A 198 -10.16 10.50 -1.24
N THR A 199 -9.97 10.46 -2.56
CA THR A 199 -10.81 9.66 -3.47
C THR A 199 -10.24 8.27 -3.74
N LYS A 200 -9.01 7.97 -3.33
CA LYS A 200 -8.38 6.64 -3.51
C LYS A 200 -9.12 5.56 -2.72
N HIS A 201 -8.83 4.30 -3.02
CA HIS A 201 -9.38 3.20 -2.22
C HIS A 201 -8.93 3.34 -0.77
N VAL A 202 -9.87 3.15 0.15
CA VAL A 202 -9.63 3.24 1.59
C VAL A 202 -9.81 1.87 2.22
N GLY A 203 -9.04 1.54 3.24
CA GLY A 203 -9.41 0.43 4.13
C GLY A 203 -9.39 0.83 5.60
N VAL A 204 -10.32 0.25 6.34
CA VAL A 204 -10.61 0.53 7.74
C VAL A 204 -10.90 -0.77 8.49
N SER A 205 -10.80 -0.76 9.81
CA SER A 205 -11.21 -1.87 10.68
C SER A 205 -12.41 -1.45 11.52
N PHE A 206 -13.18 -2.41 12.02
CA PHE A 206 -14.24 -2.18 12.99
C PHE A 206 -13.92 -2.93 14.28
N THR A 207 -14.20 -2.29 15.39
CA THR A 207 -13.91 -2.82 16.73
C THR A 207 -14.95 -3.84 17.16
N ASP A 208 -16.21 -3.65 16.79
CA ASP A 208 -17.34 -4.44 17.27
C ASP A 208 -18.34 -4.70 16.12
N PRO A 209 -18.92 -5.91 16.01
CA PRO A 209 -19.88 -6.24 14.96
C PRO A 209 -21.15 -5.36 14.99
N THR A 210 -21.53 -4.79 16.12
CA THR A 210 -22.68 -3.89 16.24
C THR A 210 -22.46 -2.54 15.54
N TYR A 211 -21.20 -2.16 15.26
CA TYR A 211 -20.87 -0.88 14.63
C TYR A 211 -20.95 -0.94 13.09
N VAL A 212 -20.89 -2.16 12.53
CA VAL A 212 -20.83 -2.38 11.07
C VAL A 212 -22.09 -1.87 10.37
N ASP A 213 -23.26 -1.98 11.00
CA ASP A 213 -24.53 -1.56 10.36
C ASP A 213 -24.59 -0.04 10.17
N ASP A 214 -24.17 0.75 11.17
CA ASP A 214 -24.05 2.21 11.04
C ASP A 214 -22.92 2.61 10.07
N ALA A 215 -21.82 1.85 10.03
CA ALA A 215 -20.74 2.07 9.09
C ALA A 215 -21.19 1.84 7.64
N LEU A 216 -21.96 0.79 7.37
CA LEU A 216 -22.55 0.54 6.06
C LEU A 216 -23.57 1.63 5.69
N GLU A 217 -24.40 2.08 6.63
CA GLU A 217 -25.31 3.21 6.40
C GLU A 217 -24.53 4.48 5.98
N MET A 218 -23.44 4.80 6.70
CA MET A 218 -22.56 5.91 6.35
C MET A 218 -21.98 5.75 4.93
N LEU A 219 -21.48 4.56 4.58
CA LEU A 219 -20.92 4.28 3.26
C LEU A 219 -21.98 4.34 2.16
N HIS A 220 -23.21 3.92 2.42
CA HIS A 220 -24.34 4.05 1.49
C HIS A 220 -24.66 5.53 1.24
N ILE A 221 -24.68 6.37 2.27
CA ILE A 221 -24.87 7.83 2.11
C ILE A 221 -23.76 8.40 1.23
N ILE A 222 -22.48 8.07 1.51
CA ILE A 222 -21.33 8.56 0.74
C ILE A 222 -21.37 8.08 -0.72
N ALA A 223 -21.78 6.84 -0.97
CA ALA A 223 -21.94 6.28 -2.31
C ALA A 223 -23.13 6.88 -3.07
N GLY A 224 -24.09 7.48 -2.35
CA GLY A 224 -25.36 7.97 -2.87
C GLY A 224 -26.41 6.86 -3.07
N GLY A 225 -26.36 5.81 -2.25
CA GLY A 225 -27.29 4.68 -2.19
C GLY A 225 -26.59 3.33 -1.98
N GLU A 226 -27.31 2.34 -1.41
CA GLU A 226 -26.81 0.98 -1.22
C GLU A 226 -26.47 0.30 -2.56
N ASP A 227 -27.31 0.46 -3.59
CA ASP A 227 -27.07 -0.13 -4.92
C ASP A 227 -25.72 0.35 -5.50
N LYS A 228 -25.43 1.66 -5.39
CA LYS A 228 -24.16 2.26 -5.85
C LYS A 228 -22.96 1.77 -5.04
N TRP A 229 -23.14 1.60 -3.73
CA TRP A 229 -22.11 1.01 -2.87
C TRP A 229 -21.78 -0.43 -3.30
N ARG A 230 -22.81 -1.26 -3.52
CA ARG A 230 -22.64 -2.66 -3.93
C ARG A 230 -22.03 -2.81 -5.33
N GLU A 231 -22.34 -1.89 -6.25
CA GLU A 231 -21.71 -1.84 -7.57
C GLU A 231 -20.22 -1.50 -7.49
N ARG A 232 -19.82 -0.65 -6.53
CA ARG A 232 -18.48 -0.09 -6.49
C ARG A 232 -18.00 0.22 -5.06
N PRO A 233 -17.73 -0.80 -4.24
CA PRO A 233 -17.29 -0.59 -2.85
C PRO A 233 -15.89 0.03 -2.84
N PHE A 234 -15.79 1.28 -2.37
CA PHE A 234 -14.54 2.05 -2.31
C PHE A 234 -13.87 2.03 -0.93
N VAL A 235 -14.45 1.27 0.01
CA VAL A 235 -13.85 0.97 1.32
C VAL A 235 -13.74 -0.54 1.48
N SER A 236 -12.63 -1.03 2.01
CA SER A 236 -12.43 -2.43 2.41
C SER A 236 -12.30 -2.58 3.93
N ASN A 237 -12.68 -3.75 4.43
CA ASN A 237 -12.50 -4.10 5.82
C ASN A 237 -11.13 -4.76 6.04
N SER A 238 -10.36 -4.22 6.96
CA SER A 238 -9.10 -4.77 7.46
C SER A 238 -9.41 -5.66 8.65
N ASN A 239 -9.32 -6.97 8.46
CA ASN A 239 -9.85 -7.92 9.43
C ASN A 239 -8.76 -8.80 10.04
N CYS A 240 -8.45 -8.56 11.31
CA CYS A 240 -7.63 -9.45 12.13
C CYS A 240 -8.48 -10.62 12.64
N PHE A 241 -9.01 -11.43 11.71
CA PHE A 241 -9.90 -12.57 11.99
C PHE A 241 -9.19 -13.70 12.77
N VAL A 242 -7.86 -13.67 12.83
CA VAL A 242 -7.03 -14.65 13.53
C VAL A 242 -6.13 -13.95 14.55
N VAL A 243 -5.98 -14.56 15.72
CA VAL A 243 -4.95 -14.26 16.72
C VAL A 243 -3.91 -15.39 16.66
N PRO A 244 -2.74 -15.16 16.06
CA PRO A 244 -1.71 -16.18 15.97
C PRO A 244 -1.23 -16.62 17.37
N PRO A 245 -0.93 -17.92 17.57
CA PRO A 245 -0.98 -18.98 16.57
C PRO A 245 -2.35 -19.68 16.45
N MET A 246 -2.91 -19.70 15.24
CA MET A 246 -4.01 -20.59 14.84
C MET A 246 -5.25 -20.53 15.76
N LYS A 247 -5.74 -19.33 16.08
CA LYS A 247 -6.99 -19.09 16.83
C LYS A 247 -7.82 -18.01 16.14
N PHE A 248 -9.12 -18.18 16.05
CA PHE A 248 -9.99 -17.12 15.56
C PHE A 248 -10.14 -15.99 16.59
N ALA A 249 -10.25 -14.76 16.10
CA ALA A 249 -10.67 -13.61 16.87
C ALA A 249 -12.20 -13.49 16.75
N THR A 250 -12.93 -13.93 17.78
CA THR A 250 -14.40 -14.05 17.75
C THR A 250 -15.10 -12.80 17.22
N GLU A 251 -14.84 -11.63 17.82
CA GLU A 251 -15.46 -10.36 17.42
C GLU A 251 -15.07 -9.95 15.99
N SER A 252 -13.80 -10.11 15.60
CA SER A 252 -13.34 -9.82 14.25
C SER A 252 -14.00 -10.70 13.20
N CYS A 253 -14.22 -11.98 13.51
CA CYS A 253 -14.93 -12.91 12.63
C CYS A 253 -16.40 -12.49 12.43
N GLU A 254 -17.09 -12.09 13.48
CA GLU A 254 -18.47 -11.58 13.39
C GLU A 254 -18.55 -10.25 12.62
N VAL A 255 -17.56 -9.35 12.79
CA VAL A 255 -17.38 -8.16 11.95
C VAL A 255 -17.19 -8.55 10.48
N MET A 256 -16.33 -9.54 10.22
CA MET A 256 -16.02 -10.03 8.87
C MET A 256 -17.29 -10.52 8.16
N GLU A 257 -18.10 -11.34 8.84
CA GLU A 257 -19.37 -11.87 8.35
C GLU A 257 -20.31 -10.75 7.90
N LYS A 258 -20.50 -9.73 8.75
CA LYS A 258 -21.33 -8.56 8.43
C LYS A 258 -20.77 -7.73 7.28
N CYS A 259 -19.45 -7.51 7.24
CA CYS A 259 -18.81 -6.77 6.15
C CYS A 259 -18.99 -7.48 4.79
N ILE A 260 -18.85 -8.81 4.76
CA ILE A 260 -19.08 -9.62 3.55
C ILE A 260 -20.54 -9.53 3.10
N ALA A 261 -21.49 -9.61 4.03
CA ALA A 261 -22.92 -9.44 3.73
C ALA A 261 -23.22 -8.03 3.19
N GLY A 262 -22.57 -7.01 3.74
CA GLY A 262 -22.60 -5.62 3.28
C GLY A 262 -21.93 -5.36 1.93
N GLY A 263 -21.27 -6.36 1.32
CA GLY A 263 -20.61 -6.23 0.03
C GLY A 263 -19.22 -5.59 0.08
N MET A 264 -18.62 -5.51 1.27
CA MET A 264 -17.29 -4.94 1.46
C MET A 264 -16.20 -5.98 1.12
N PRO A 265 -15.16 -5.63 0.34
CA PRO A 265 -13.96 -6.47 0.23
C PRO A 265 -13.30 -6.63 1.59
N VAL A 266 -12.77 -7.82 1.87
CA VAL A 266 -12.12 -8.12 3.15
C VAL A 266 -10.63 -8.41 2.95
N LEU A 267 -9.80 -7.76 3.73
CA LEU A 267 -8.39 -8.11 3.90
C LEU A 267 -8.27 -9.07 5.08
N LEU A 268 -7.85 -10.30 4.82
CA LEU A 268 -7.64 -11.35 5.82
C LEU A 268 -6.25 -11.19 6.44
N LEU A 269 -6.13 -10.72 7.69
CA LEU A 269 -4.83 -10.47 8.33
C LEU A 269 -4.42 -11.60 9.27
N SER A 270 -3.35 -12.31 8.91
CA SER A 270 -2.58 -13.18 9.81
C SER A 270 -1.28 -12.49 10.22
N ALA A 271 -1.24 -11.96 11.44
CA ALA A 271 -0.15 -11.10 11.95
C ALA A 271 0.70 -11.79 13.03
N GLY A 272 1.44 -12.84 12.66
CA GLY A 272 2.27 -13.62 13.58
C GLY A 272 3.68 -13.04 13.73
N MET A 273 4.23 -12.99 14.94
CA MET A 273 5.62 -12.60 15.17
C MET A 273 6.52 -13.84 15.18
N ALA A 274 7.45 -13.93 14.24
CA ALA A 274 8.41 -15.02 14.11
C ALA A 274 9.27 -15.13 15.39
N GLY A 275 9.15 -16.26 16.08
CA GLY A 275 9.83 -16.55 17.34
C GLY A 275 9.00 -16.24 18.59
N ALA A 276 7.79 -15.72 18.45
CA ALA A 276 6.84 -15.52 19.55
C ALA A 276 5.48 -16.17 19.27
N THR A 277 4.70 -15.63 18.33
CA THR A 277 3.36 -16.13 17.97
C THR A 277 3.32 -16.85 16.62
N ALA A 278 4.47 -16.97 15.96
CA ALA A 278 4.74 -17.83 14.81
C ALA A 278 6.12 -18.50 14.99
N PRO A 279 6.44 -19.59 14.26
CA PRO A 279 7.77 -20.19 14.29
C PRO A 279 8.88 -19.18 14.00
N SER A 280 10.04 -19.35 14.63
CA SER A 280 11.19 -18.45 14.45
C SER A 280 11.86 -18.55 13.07
N THR A 281 11.59 -19.62 12.32
CA THR A 281 12.15 -19.80 10.98
C THR A 281 11.29 -19.09 9.94
N ILE A 282 11.93 -18.44 8.96
CA ILE A 282 11.24 -17.72 7.88
C ILE A 282 10.20 -18.60 7.18
N ALA A 283 10.59 -19.83 6.79
CA ALA A 283 9.67 -20.76 6.14
C ALA A 283 8.51 -21.19 7.06
N GLY A 284 8.78 -21.44 8.36
CA GLY A 284 7.75 -21.82 9.31
C GLY A 284 6.73 -20.71 9.58
N ALA A 285 7.20 -19.46 9.65
CA ALA A 285 6.32 -18.29 9.76
C ALA A 285 5.43 -18.14 8.51
N ILE A 286 5.98 -18.35 7.31
CA ILE A 286 5.20 -18.35 6.06
C ILE A 286 4.17 -19.49 6.04
N VAL A 287 4.54 -20.70 6.48
CA VAL A 287 3.62 -21.85 6.58
C VAL A 287 2.43 -21.51 7.47
N GLN A 288 2.67 -20.99 8.68
CA GLN A 288 1.58 -20.65 9.59
C GLN A 288 0.71 -19.53 9.02
N ALA A 289 1.31 -18.47 8.46
CA ALA A 289 0.54 -17.37 7.88
C ALA A 289 -0.33 -17.82 6.70
N CYS A 290 0.20 -18.71 5.84
CA CYS A 290 -0.57 -19.30 4.75
C CYS A 290 -1.69 -20.20 5.28
N ALA A 291 -1.44 -21.03 6.29
CA ALA A 291 -2.47 -21.88 6.90
C ALA A 291 -3.62 -21.04 7.46
N GLU A 292 -3.32 -20.02 8.26
CA GLU A 292 -4.33 -19.13 8.85
C GLU A 292 -5.14 -18.40 7.77
N CYS A 293 -4.48 -17.85 6.75
CA CYS A 293 -5.17 -17.16 5.64
C CYS A 293 -5.98 -18.11 4.75
N LEU A 294 -5.56 -19.37 4.57
CA LEU A 294 -6.34 -20.39 3.87
C LEU A 294 -7.61 -20.76 4.66
N ALA A 295 -7.53 -20.86 5.99
CA ALA A 295 -8.72 -20.99 6.82
C ALA A 295 -9.66 -19.78 6.68
N GLY A 296 -9.11 -18.57 6.67
CA GLY A 296 -9.87 -17.34 6.38
C GLY A 296 -10.53 -17.37 5.00
N LEU A 297 -9.85 -17.85 3.97
CA LEU A 297 -10.39 -17.95 2.61
C LEU A 297 -11.56 -18.95 2.54
N VAL A 298 -11.47 -20.09 3.24
CA VAL A 298 -12.58 -21.04 3.39
C VAL A 298 -13.75 -20.37 4.10
N TYR A 299 -13.49 -19.65 5.21
CA TYR A 299 -14.53 -18.97 5.97
C TYR A 299 -15.25 -17.91 5.12
N VAL A 300 -14.52 -17.05 4.41
CA VAL A 300 -15.11 -16.05 3.51
C VAL A 300 -16.03 -16.69 2.48
N ASN A 301 -15.60 -17.80 1.86
CA ASN A 301 -16.41 -18.50 0.86
C ASN A 301 -17.58 -19.29 1.47
N ALA A 302 -17.48 -19.70 2.74
CA ALA A 302 -18.59 -20.28 3.48
C ALA A 302 -19.68 -19.25 3.80
N VAL A 303 -19.29 -18.01 4.13
CA VAL A 303 -20.23 -16.89 4.33
C VAL A 303 -20.88 -16.50 3.00
N LYS A 304 -20.07 -16.28 1.96
CA LYS A 304 -20.53 -15.92 0.62
C LYS A 304 -19.53 -16.37 -0.45
N PRO A 305 -19.85 -17.40 -1.25
CA PRO A 305 -18.98 -17.86 -2.31
C PRO A 305 -18.56 -16.74 -3.26
N GLY A 306 -17.26 -16.64 -3.56
CA GLY A 306 -16.71 -15.63 -4.46
C GLY A 306 -16.62 -14.21 -3.89
N ALA A 307 -16.89 -14.01 -2.59
CA ALA A 307 -16.69 -12.72 -1.95
C ALA A 307 -15.23 -12.22 -2.13
N PRO A 308 -15.01 -10.93 -2.44
CA PRO A 308 -13.66 -10.41 -2.65
C PRO A 308 -12.84 -10.46 -1.37
N ALA A 309 -11.75 -11.23 -1.38
CA ALA A 309 -10.82 -11.33 -0.27
C ALA A 309 -9.39 -11.07 -0.75
N ILE A 310 -8.63 -10.29 0.03
CA ILE A 310 -7.19 -10.13 -0.13
C ILE A 310 -6.53 -11.11 0.85
N PHE A 311 -5.71 -12.02 0.32
CA PHE A 311 -5.00 -13.04 1.09
C PHE A 311 -3.82 -12.41 1.82
N GLY A 312 -4.00 -12.15 3.12
CA GLY A 312 -3.13 -11.26 3.86
C GLY A 312 -2.20 -11.91 4.87
N THR A 313 -1.03 -12.30 4.41
CA THR A 313 0.02 -12.89 5.26
C THR A 313 0.97 -11.79 5.78
N TRP A 314 0.94 -11.53 7.09
CA TRP A 314 1.76 -10.53 7.80
C TRP A 314 2.66 -11.18 8.87
N PRO A 315 3.54 -12.13 8.53
CA PRO A 315 4.57 -12.52 9.48
C PRO A 315 5.53 -11.35 9.71
N PHE A 316 5.76 -11.01 10.97
CA PHE A 316 6.69 -9.99 11.41
C PHE A 316 7.92 -10.61 12.07
N GLY A 317 9.06 -9.93 12.00
CA GLY A 317 10.26 -10.29 12.75
C GLY A 317 10.20 -9.91 14.22
N LEU A 318 11.14 -10.45 15.01
CA LEU A 318 11.36 -10.07 16.40
C LEU A 318 12.87 -9.89 16.67
N ASP A 319 13.24 -8.82 17.38
CA ASP A 319 14.61 -8.61 17.84
C ASP A 319 14.81 -9.35 19.17
N LEU A 320 15.57 -10.45 19.14
CA LEU A 320 15.84 -11.27 20.34
C LEU A 320 16.51 -10.52 21.49
N ARG A 321 17.21 -9.41 21.23
CA ARG A 321 17.89 -8.63 22.27
C ARG A 321 16.91 -7.83 23.12
N THR A 322 15.78 -7.44 22.54
CA THR A 322 14.79 -6.55 23.17
C THR A 322 13.43 -7.19 23.35
N GLY A 323 13.12 -8.26 22.61
CA GLY A 323 11.80 -8.86 22.50
C GLY A 323 10.82 -8.03 21.66
N ALA A 324 11.25 -6.91 21.08
CA ALA A 324 10.39 -6.04 20.30
C ALA A 324 10.16 -6.59 18.88
N MET A 325 9.00 -6.29 18.31
CA MET A 325 8.73 -6.52 16.89
C MET A 325 9.72 -5.72 16.04
N THR A 326 10.17 -6.30 14.92
CA THR A 326 11.00 -5.63 13.91
C THR A 326 10.37 -5.77 12.54
N VAL A 327 10.39 -4.66 11.80
CA VAL A 327 9.84 -4.56 10.44
C VAL A 327 10.86 -4.05 9.42
N GLY A 328 12.02 -3.56 9.88
CA GLY A 328 13.04 -2.93 9.05
C GLY A 328 14.20 -3.83 8.63
N SER A 329 14.08 -5.16 8.71
CA SER A 329 15.19 -6.08 8.47
C SER A 329 15.19 -6.74 7.08
N GLY A 330 16.33 -7.30 6.68
CA GLY A 330 16.42 -8.12 5.46
C GLY A 330 15.61 -9.41 5.57
N GLU A 331 15.51 -9.99 6.76
CA GLU A 331 14.64 -11.13 7.06
C GLU A 331 13.17 -10.77 6.87
N GLN A 332 12.73 -9.57 7.29
CA GLN A 332 11.38 -9.08 7.02
C GLN A 332 11.14 -8.92 5.51
N ALA A 333 12.12 -8.40 4.78
CA ALA A 333 12.02 -8.28 3.33
C ALA A 333 11.89 -9.65 2.63
N LEU A 334 12.61 -10.68 3.12
CA LEU A 334 12.49 -12.06 2.63
C LEU A 334 11.17 -12.72 3.03
N LEU A 335 10.68 -12.50 4.26
CA LEU A 335 9.37 -12.96 4.71
C LEU A 335 8.26 -12.46 3.77
N THR A 336 8.30 -11.16 3.49
CA THR A 336 7.36 -10.47 2.59
C THR A 336 7.45 -11.02 1.17
N ALA A 337 8.66 -11.17 0.63
CA ALA A 337 8.88 -11.70 -0.71
C ALA A 337 8.43 -13.16 -0.87
N GLY A 338 8.67 -14.00 0.14
CA GLY A 338 8.20 -15.39 0.17
C GLY A 338 6.69 -15.49 0.26
N CYS A 339 6.05 -14.65 1.08
CA CYS A 339 4.60 -14.52 1.15
C CYS A 339 3.99 -14.14 -0.20
N ALA A 340 4.52 -13.09 -0.84
CA ALA A 340 4.09 -12.65 -2.16
C ALA A 340 4.18 -13.77 -3.22
N GLN A 341 5.20 -14.61 -3.13
CA GLN A 341 5.35 -15.76 -4.03
C GLN A 341 4.31 -16.85 -3.75
N MET A 342 3.96 -17.09 -2.49
CA MET A 342 2.89 -18.03 -2.11
C MET A 342 1.50 -17.54 -2.54
N HIS A 343 1.23 -16.23 -2.50
CA HIS A 343 -0.03 -15.66 -3.03
C HIS A 343 -0.24 -16.05 -4.49
N LYS A 344 0.84 -15.97 -5.28
CA LYS A 344 0.85 -16.35 -6.70
C LYS A 344 0.75 -17.85 -6.90
N PHE A 345 1.37 -18.63 -6.04
CA PHE A 345 1.23 -20.09 -6.06
C PHE A 345 -0.24 -20.50 -5.91
N TYR A 346 -1.00 -19.81 -5.05
CA TYR A 346 -2.44 -20.01 -4.91
C TYR A 346 -3.29 -19.32 -5.98
N GLY A 347 -2.71 -18.37 -6.72
CA GLY A 347 -3.40 -17.61 -7.76
C GLY A 347 -4.45 -16.64 -7.22
N VAL A 348 -4.26 -16.14 -6.00
CA VAL A 348 -5.17 -15.21 -5.31
C VAL A 348 -4.50 -13.85 -5.08
N PRO A 349 -5.25 -12.74 -5.06
CA PRO A 349 -4.71 -11.43 -4.77
C PRO A 349 -4.17 -11.37 -3.34
N GLY A 350 -2.96 -10.85 -3.20
CA GLY A 350 -2.18 -10.95 -1.96
C GLY A 350 -1.80 -9.61 -1.33
N GLY A 351 -1.73 -9.60 0.00
CA GLY A 351 -1.29 -8.47 0.81
C GLY A 351 -0.26 -8.88 1.85
N ALA A 352 0.72 -8.01 2.11
CA ALA A 352 1.71 -8.18 3.18
C ALA A 352 2.33 -6.84 3.59
N ALA A 353 2.93 -6.79 4.78
CA ALA A 353 3.68 -5.63 5.26
C ALA A 353 4.98 -5.42 4.47
N ALA A 354 5.25 -4.19 4.06
CA ALA A 354 6.52 -3.77 3.47
C ALA A 354 6.73 -2.27 3.66
N GLY A 355 7.97 -1.81 3.74
CA GLY A 355 8.28 -0.38 3.71
C GLY A 355 7.99 0.40 4.99
N ALA A 356 7.82 -0.29 6.12
CA ALA A 356 7.85 0.31 7.46
C ALA A 356 9.30 0.38 7.99
N ALA A 357 9.54 1.20 9.02
CA ALA A 357 10.82 1.32 9.68
C ALA A 357 10.75 1.02 11.19
N ASP A 358 11.82 0.44 11.73
CA ASP A 358 12.09 0.36 13.17
C ASP A 358 12.68 1.69 13.70
N SER A 359 13.21 2.52 12.79
CA SER A 359 13.67 3.88 13.09
C SER A 359 12.54 4.75 13.64
N LYS A 360 12.90 5.63 14.58
CA LYS A 360 11.98 6.52 15.29
C LYS A 360 11.73 7.83 14.54
N MET A 361 12.57 8.14 13.55
CA MET A 361 12.61 9.43 12.85
C MET A 361 12.83 9.21 11.35
N PRO A 362 12.52 10.20 10.49
CA PRO A 362 12.90 10.21 9.08
C PRO A 362 14.42 10.42 8.91
N ASP A 363 15.20 9.39 9.24
CA ASP A 363 16.66 9.41 9.15
C ASP A 363 17.20 8.37 8.16
N MET A 364 18.53 8.22 8.11
CA MET A 364 19.18 7.22 7.25
C MET A 364 18.71 5.79 7.57
N GLN A 365 18.41 5.51 8.84
CA GLN A 365 17.87 4.21 9.25
C GLN A 365 16.45 4.01 8.72
N ALA A 366 15.59 5.03 8.68
CA ALA A 366 14.31 4.87 7.99
C ALA A 366 14.51 4.64 6.48
N GLY A 367 15.41 5.38 5.85
CA GLY A 367 15.64 5.31 4.40
C GLY A 367 16.01 3.92 3.88
N TRP A 368 17.02 3.27 4.48
CA TRP A 368 17.46 1.94 4.01
C TRP A 368 16.49 0.79 4.37
N GLU A 369 15.77 0.86 5.50
CA GLU A 369 14.82 -0.18 5.97
C GLU A 369 13.58 -0.18 5.07
N GLN A 370 13.03 1.01 4.83
CA GLN A 370 11.85 1.17 3.98
C GLN A 370 12.16 0.81 2.52
N MET A 371 13.30 1.27 1.99
CA MET A 371 13.68 0.98 0.59
C MET A 371 13.97 -0.50 0.36
N CYS A 372 14.66 -1.18 1.30
CA CYS A 372 15.00 -2.60 1.17
C CYS A 372 13.73 -3.46 1.03
N SER A 373 12.78 -3.29 1.94
CA SER A 373 11.53 -4.05 1.93
C SER A 373 10.59 -3.65 0.79
N ALA A 374 10.50 -2.36 0.45
CA ALA A 374 9.66 -1.88 -0.65
C ALA A 374 10.10 -2.44 -2.03
N VAL A 375 11.41 -2.44 -2.31
CA VAL A 375 11.95 -3.02 -3.55
C VAL A 375 11.73 -4.52 -3.62
N MET A 376 12.00 -5.24 -2.52
CA MET A 376 11.80 -6.69 -2.46
C MET A 376 10.32 -7.06 -2.67
N ALA A 377 9.40 -6.37 -2.01
CA ALA A 377 7.96 -6.58 -2.19
C ALA A 377 7.51 -6.33 -3.63
N GLY A 378 7.98 -5.23 -4.25
CA GLY A 378 7.65 -4.90 -5.63
C GLY A 378 8.21 -5.90 -6.63
N LEU A 379 9.49 -6.26 -6.52
CA LEU A 379 10.12 -7.24 -7.41
C LEU A 379 9.53 -8.64 -7.25
N SER A 380 9.09 -9.00 -6.05
CA SER A 380 8.34 -10.24 -5.82
C SER A 380 6.88 -10.15 -6.26
N GLY A 381 6.41 -9.00 -6.75
CA GLY A 381 5.08 -8.77 -7.31
C GLY A 381 3.96 -8.95 -6.30
N LEU A 382 4.15 -8.44 -5.08
CA LEU A 382 3.11 -8.34 -4.07
C LEU A 382 2.02 -7.38 -4.55
N ASN A 383 0.75 -7.81 -4.58
CA ASN A 383 -0.31 -6.96 -5.13
C ASN A 383 -0.54 -5.71 -4.28
N MET A 384 -0.55 -5.87 -2.96
CA MET A 384 -0.70 -4.77 -2.02
C MET A 384 0.41 -4.80 -0.98
N ALA A 385 1.33 -3.84 -1.09
CA ALA A 385 2.37 -3.56 -0.11
C ALA A 385 1.84 -2.52 0.89
N TYR A 386 1.54 -3.01 2.10
CA TYR A 386 1.00 -2.22 3.19
C TYR A 386 2.12 -1.67 4.07
N GLU A 387 1.83 -0.58 4.80
CA GLU A 387 2.79 0.16 5.65
C GLU A 387 3.92 0.85 4.86
N ALA A 388 3.85 0.84 3.53
CA ALA A 388 4.92 1.27 2.64
C ALA A 388 5.23 2.77 2.67
N ALA A 389 4.38 3.55 3.34
CA ALA A 389 4.55 4.98 3.46
C ALA A 389 4.22 5.51 4.86
N GLY A 390 5.15 6.30 5.41
CA GLY A 390 4.93 7.07 6.63
C GLY A 390 5.10 6.32 7.96
N MET A 391 5.33 5.01 7.96
CA MET A 391 5.29 4.18 9.18
C MET A 391 6.66 4.01 9.86
N HIS A 392 6.70 4.22 11.18
CA HIS A 392 7.90 4.25 12.03
C HIS A 392 7.74 3.47 13.33
N ALA A 393 8.86 3.30 14.03
CA ALA A 393 8.94 2.69 15.35
C ALA A 393 8.21 1.35 15.44
N SER A 394 8.37 0.50 14.43
CA SER A 394 7.78 -0.84 14.40
C SER A 394 6.25 -0.78 14.60
N LEU A 395 5.60 0.06 13.80
CA LEU A 395 4.16 0.33 13.77
C LEU A 395 3.60 1.21 14.91
N LEU A 396 4.46 1.81 15.74
CA LEU A 396 4.01 2.65 16.85
C LEU A 396 3.89 4.13 16.52
N GLY A 397 4.43 4.60 15.39
CA GLY A 397 4.40 6.01 15.01
C GLY A 397 4.16 6.23 13.52
N PHE A 398 3.37 7.23 13.18
CA PHE A 398 3.20 7.70 11.81
C PHE A 398 3.76 9.10 11.63
N CYS A 399 4.41 9.35 10.49
CA CYS A 399 5.08 10.60 10.19
C CYS A 399 4.56 11.16 8.85
N HIS A 400 3.94 12.34 8.87
CA HIS A 400 3.43 12.99 7.64
C HIS A 400 4.56 13.41 6.69
N GLU A 401 5.70 13.86 7.21
CA GLU A 401 6.88 14.16 6.40
C GLU A 401 7.39 12.89 5.71
N SER A 402 7.46 11.77 6.44
CA SER A 402 7.86 10.49 5.85
C SER A 402 6.85 10.02 4.82
N LEU A 403 5.54 10.20 5.04
CA LEU A 403 4.51 9.90 4.04
C LEU A 403 4.80 10.63 2.71
N ILE A 404 5.20 11.89 2.76
CA ILE A 404 5.57 12.68 1.57
C ILE A 404 6.89 12.16 0.96
N LEU A 405 7.90 11.90 1.78
CA LEU A 405 9.19 11.37 1.32
C LEU A 405 9.06 9.98 0.68
N SER A 406 8.15 9.16 1.19
CA SER A 406 7.84 7.83 0.65
C SER A 406 7.37 7.91 -0.81
N ASN A 407 6.78 9.02 -1.26
CA ASN A 407 6.42 9.17 -2.67
C ASN A 407 7.64 9.12 -3.60
N ASP A 408 8.75 9.74 -3.22
CA ASP A 408 10.00 9.67 -3.99
C ASP A 408 10.62 8.27 -3.88
N LEU A 409 10.66 7.71 -2.67
CA LEU A 409 11.23 6.38 -2.38
C LEU A 409 10.50 5.27 -3.16
N LEU A 410 9.17 5.23 -3.07
CA LEU A 410 8.34 4.25 -3.76
C LEU A 410 8.35 4.45 -5.27
N GLY A 411 8.55 5.68 -5.75
CA GLY A 411 8.80 5.95 -7.16
C GLY A 411 10.08 5.28 -7.66
N GLN A 412 11.17 5.31 -6.86
CA GLN A 412 12.39 4.57 -7.19
C GLN A 412 12.18 3.06 -7.10
N ALA A 413 11.43 2.56 -6.12
CA ALA A 413 11.10 1.14 -6.01
C ALA A 413 10.33 0.63 -7.24
N LEU A 414 9.30 1.36 -7.70
CA LEU A 414 8.58 1.06 -8.94
C LEU A 414 9.48 1.11 -10.17
N ARG A 415 10.50 1.99 -10.18
CA ARG A 415 11.47 2.01 -11.27
C ARG A 415 12.30 0.74 -11.32
N CYS A 416 12.64 0.15 -10.17
CA CYS A 416 13.27 -1.17 -10.11
C CYS A 416 12.32 -2.26 -10.63
N VAL A 417 11.02 -2.20 -10.29
CA VAL A 417 10.01 -3.14 -10.78
C VAL A 417 9.90 -3.14 -12.31
N ARG A 418 10.01 -1.96 -12.95
CA ARG A 418 10.00 -1.84 -14.43
C ARG A 418 11.11 -2.64 -15.12
N GLY A 419 12.23 -2.88 -14.46
CA GLY A 419 13.37 -3.58 -15.05
C GLY A 419 14.07 -2.77 -16.15
N ILE A 420 14.63 -3.49 -17.12
CA ILE A 420 15.40 -2.92 -18.24
C ILE A 420 14.77 -3.37 -19.55
N GLU A 421 14.31 -2.43 -20.37
CA GLU A 421 13.87 -2.75 -21.73
C GLU A 421 15.07 -2.95 -22.65
N VAL A 422 15.11 -4.10 -23.33
CA VAL A 422 16.13 -4.43 -24.33
C VAL A 422 15.49 -4.62 -25.68
N ASN A 423 15.74 -3.69 -26.61
CA ASN A 423 15.32 -3.75 -28.00
C ASN A 423 16.26 -2.89 -28.88
N ASP A 424 16.03 -2.89 -30.19
CA ASP A 424 16.89 -2.16 -31.15
C ASP A 424 17.00 -0.66 -30.85
N GLU A 425 15.95 -0.05 -30.29
CA GLU A 425 15.94 1.35 -29.89
C GLU A 425 16.78 1.58 -28.62
N THR A 426 16.62 0.76 -27.59
CA THR A 426 17.29 0.94 -26.28
C THR A 426 18.76 0.53 -26.29
N LEU A 427 19.17 -0.32 -27.23
CA LEU A 427 20.58 -0.64 -27.46
C LEU A 427 21.36 0.54 -28.06
N ALA A 428 20.68 1.45 -28.76
CA ALA A 428 21.21 2.74 -29.23
C ALA A 428 22.56 2.68 -29.98
N LEU A 429 22.84 1.59 -30.70
CA LEU A 429 24.14 1.34 -31.34
C LEU A 429 24.55 2.44 -32.33
N GLU A 430 23.60 2.95 -33.12
CA GLU A 430 23.91 4.03 -34.07
C GLU A 430 24.23 5.35 -33.36
N GLN A 431 23.61 5.64 -32.22
CA GLN A 431 24.01 6.79 -31.41
C GLN A 431 25.40 6.62 -30.81
N ILE A 432 25.74 5.41 -30.37
CA ILE A 432 27.09 5.10 -29.91
C ILE A 432 28.09 5.36 -31.05
N ARG A 433 27.76 4.94 -32.28
CA ARG A 433 28.57 5.20 -33.46
C ARG A 433 28.71 6.70 -33.73
N ASP A 434 27.60 7.44 -33.76
CA ASP A 434 27.56 8.87 -34.04
C ASP A 434 28.35 9.68 -33.03
N ALA A 435 28.27 9.33 -31.74
CA ALA A 435 29.02 10.02 -30.68
C ALA A 435 30.53 9.72 -30.74
N CYS A 436 30.91 8.49 -31.08
CA CYS A 436 32.30 8.01 -31.03
C CYS A 436 33.09 8.26 -32.32
N ILE A 437 32.48 8.14 -33.50
CA ILE A 437 33.15 8.21 -34.80
C ILE A 437 32.91 9.59 -35.42
N GLY A 438 33.82 10.54 -35.15
CA GLY A 438 33.73 11.90 -35.67
C GLY A 438 32.70 12.79 -34.97
N GLY A 439 32.05 12.28 -33.91
CA GLY A 439 31.10 13.01 -33.08
C GLY A 439 31.72 13.79 -31.92
N PRO A 440 30.87 14.39 -31.06
CA PRO A 440 31.30 15.23 -29.95
C PRO A 440 31.90 14.44 -28.76
N GLY A 441 31.92 13.10 -28.80
CA GLY A 441 32.39 12.26 -27.70
C GLY A 441 31.48 12.21 -26.48
N HIS A 442 30.23 12.70 -26.59
CA HIS A 442 29.23 12.69 -25.53
C HIS A 442 27.80 12.70 -26.11
N TYR A 443 26.79 12.34 -25.31
CA TYR A 443 25.39 12.24 -25.76
C TYR A 443 24.50 13.46 -25.43
N LEU A 444 25.02 14.48 -24.72
CA LEU A 444 24.21 15.60 -24.21
C LEU A 444 23.39 16.37 -25.27
N GLY A 445 23.83 16.36 -26.53
CA GLY A 445 23.16 17.02 -27.65
C GLY A 445 22.31 16.10 -28.52
N ALA A 446 22.24 14.79 -28.22
CA ALA A 446 21.49 13.83 -29.02
C ALA A 446 19.99 13.90 -28.70
N ASP A 447 19.14 13.92 -29.72
CA ASP A 447 17.68 14.04 -29.58
C ASP A 447 17.08 12.89 -28.74
N GLN A 448 17.60 11.67 -28.90
CA GLN A 448 17.14 10.52 -28.13
C GLN A 448 17.53 10.62 -26.64
N THR A 449 18.63 11.29 -26.28
CA THR A 449 19.03 11.40 -24.87
C THR A 449 17.95 12.09 -24.05
N LEU A 450 17.45 13.24 -24.51
CA LEU A 450 16.42 13.97 -23.78
C LEU A 450 15.10 13.19 -23.74
N SER A 451 14.64 12.70 -24.89
CA SER A 451 13.35 11.99 -24.98
C SER A 451 13.33 10.67 -24.20
N ARG A 452 14.43 9.92 -24.17
CA ARG A 452 14.54 8.71 -23.33
C ARG A 452 14.65 9.07 -21.86
N MET A 453 15.40 10.11 -21.50
CA MET A 453 15.52 10.52 -20.10
C MET A 453 14.17 10.94 -19.50
N GLU A 454 13.32 11.61 -20.27
CA GLU A 454 11.96 11.99 -19.85
C GLU A 454 11.02 10.79 -19.62
N VAL A 455 11.25 9.66 -20.32
CA VAL A 455 10.40 8.46 -20.29
C VAL A 455 10.96 7.36 -19.38
N ASP A 456 12.28 7.24 -19.25
CA ASP A 456 12.93 6.10 -18.60
C ASP A 456 13.35 6.39 -17.16
N TYR A 457 13.47 7.66 -16.77
CA TYR A 457 14.01 8.02 -15.45
C TYR A 457 12.90 8.45 -14.50
N VAL A 458 13.09 8.17 -13.21
CA VAL A 458 12.27 8.74 -12.13
C VAL A 458 13.08 9.86 -11.48
N TYR A 459 12.57 11.07 -11.61
CA TYR A 459 13.14 12.25 -10.97
C TYR A 459 12.49 12.45 -9.61
N PRO A 460 13.26 12.54 -8.52
CA PRO A 460 12.71 12.81 -7.21
C PRO A 460 12.14 14.23 -7.17
N SER A 461 11.04 14.40 -6.44
CA SER A 461 10.39 15.68 -6.21
C SER A 461 11.11 16.49 -5.13
N LEU A 462 11.65 15.81 -4.11
CA LEU A 462 12.30 16.42 -2.95
C LEU A 462 13.80 16.08 -2.88
N GLY A 463 14.18 14.88 -3.31
CA GLY A 463 15.58 14.43 -3.34
C GLY A 463 16.49 15.35 -4.16
N ASP A 464 17.64 15.72 -3.58
CA ASP A 464 18.58 16.66 -4.19
C ASP A 464 19.65 15.94 -5.03
N ARG A 465 19.82 16.36 -6.29
CA ARG A 465 20.84 15.86 -7.23
C ARG A 465 21.76 16.97 -7.73
N THR A 466 21.73 18.15 -7.11
CA THR A 466 22.55 19.30 -7.51
C THR A 466 24.02 19.07 -7.17
N SER A 467 24.91 19.77 -7.87
CA SER A 467 26.33 19.75 -7.53
C SER A 467 26.57 20.39 -6.15
N PRO A 468 27.64 20.06 -5.40
CA PRO A 468 27.90 20.68 -4.10
C PRO A 468 27.97 22.21 -4.14
N LYS A 469 28.45 22.78 -5.26
CA LYS A 469 28.49 24.22 -5.47
C LYS A 469 27.08 24.80 -5.63
N GLU A 470 26.26 24.20 -6.49
CA GLU A 470 24.88 24.62 -6.71
C GLU A 470 24.02 24.45 -5.46
N TRP A 471 24.17 23.34 -4.72
CA TRP A 471 23.54 23.12 -3.42
C TRP A 471 23.87 24.25 -2.43
N ALA A 472 25.14 24.68 -2.36
CA ALA A 472 25.54 25.80 -1.53
C ALA A 472 24.99 27.15 -2.03
N GLU A 473 24.89 27.35 -3.34
CA GLU A 473 24.30 28.55 -3.96
C GLU A 473 22.77 28.61 -3.75
N LEU A 474 22.11 27.47 -3.59
CA LEU A 474 20.70 27.33 -3.24
C LEU A 474 20.43 27.38 -1.73
N ASP A 475 21.40 27.85 -0.94
CA ASP A 475 21.35 27.95 0.51
C ASP A 475 21.15 26.60 1.23
N LYS A 476 21.83 25.56 0.71
CA LYS A 476 21.97 24.26 1.37
C LYS A 476 20.62 23.62 1.72
N PRO A 477 19.74 23.43 0.74
CA PRO A 477 18.39 22.92 0.99
C PRO A 477 18.41 21.60 1.77
N ASP A 478 17.55 21.54 2.80
CA ASP A 478 17.38 20.36 3.65
C ASP A 478 16.16 19.53 3.23
N LEU A 479 16.31 18.21 3.23
CA LEU A 479 15.28 17.27 2.76
C LEU A 479 14.03 17.31 3.64
N LEU A 480 14.22 17.33 4.96
CA LEU A 480 13.12 17.27 5.92
C LEU A 480 12.37 18.60 5.96
N GLN A 481 13.08 19.73 5.92
CA GLN A 481 12.45 21.05 5.80
C GLN A 481 11.62 21.19 4.51
N LYS A 482 12.11 20.65 3.38
CA LYS A 482 11.35 20.59 2.12
C LYS A 482 10.08 19.75 2.28
N ALA A 483 10.15 18.60 2.95
CA ALA A 483 9.00 17.74 3.21
C ALA A 483 7.96 18.43 4.12
N THR A 484 8.41 19.09 5.21
CA THR A 484 7.54 19.90 6.07
C THR A 484 6.88 21.03 5.28
N ALA A 485 7.63 21.78 4.47
CA ALA A 485 7.06 22.84 3.65
C ALA A 485 6.01 22.31 2.67
N ARG A 486 6.24 21.13 2.09
CA ARG A 486 5.27 20.47 1.21
C ARG A 486 4.01 20.02 1.96
N LYS A 487 4.16 19.50 3.18
CA LYS A 487 3.05 19.16 4.08
C LYS A 487 2.17 20.39 4.30
N GLU A 488 2.74 21.50 4.76
CA GLU A 488 2.00 22.74 4.99
C GLU A 488 1.33 23.28 3.72
N GLU A 489 2.00 23.19 2.57
CA GLU A 489 1.42 23.59 1.29
C GLU A 489 0.16 22.79 0.93
N ILE A 490 0.20 21.45 1.08
CA ILE A 490 -0.95 20.58 0.82
C ILE A 490 -2.06 20.89 1.82
N LEU A 491 -1.73 20.97 3.11
CA LEU A 491 -2.71 21.12 4.18
C LEU A 491 -3.33 22.54 4.24
N SER A 492 -2.69 23.54 3.63
CA SER A 492 -3.26 24.89 3.47
C SER A 492 -4.42 24.97 2.46
N LYS A 493 -4.56 23.99 1.57
CA LYS A 493 -5.56 23.96 0.49
C LYS A 493 -6.74 23.09 0.87
N ARG A 494 -7.96 23.49 0.52
CA ARG A 494 -9.14 22.64 0.73
C ARG A 494 -9.01 21.30 0.00
N SER A 495 -9.38 20.20 0.68
CA SER A 495 -9.38 18.85 0.11
C SER A 495 -10.21 18.82 -1.19
N PRO A 496 -9.64 18.33 -2.32
CA PRO A 496 -10.40 18.02 -3.54
C PRO A 496 -11.40 16.87 -3.33
N ALA A 497 -11.08 15.96 -2.40
CA ALA A 497 -11.88 14.79 -2.07
C ALA A 497 -13.06 15.10 -1.12
N ARG A 498 -13.19 16.32 -0.59
CA ARG A 498 -14.29 16.66 0.32
C ARG A 498 -15.65 16.31 -0.27
N PHE A 499 -16.61 15.99 0.58
CA PHE A 499 -17.99 15.80 0.17
C PHE A 499 -18.61 17.12 -0.31
N ASP A 500 -19.64 17.01 -1.14
CA ASP A 500 -20.53 18.14 -1.38
C ASP A 500 -21.29 18.50 -0.09
N ALA A 501 -21.86 19.71 -0.06
CA ALA A 501 -22.47 20.26 1.15
C ALA A 501 -23.70 19.47 1.62
N GLU A 502 -24.44 18.84 0.71
CA GLU A 502 -25.64 18.07 1.06
C GLU A 502 -25.26 16.75 1.72
N THR A 503 -24.31 16.03 1.11
CA THR A 503 -23.76 14.78 1.67
C THR A 503 -23.11 15.03 3.04
N ASP A 504 -22.31 16.09 3.19
CA ASP A 504 -21.67 16.43 4.47
C ASP A 504 -22.70 16.73 5.57
N ALA A 505 -23.71 17.55 5.25
CA ALA A 505 -24.78 17.88 6.19
C ALA A 505 -25.59 16.65 6.62
N ALA A 506 -25.90 15.73 5.69
CA ALA A 506 -26.60 14.49 5.98
C ALA A 506 -25.79 13.60 6.93
N LEU A 507 -24.48 13.45 6.68
CA LEU A 507 -23.57 12.66 7.53
C LEU A 507 -23.47 13.25 8.95
N ARG A 508 -23.28 14.57 9.07
CA ARG A 508 -23.17 15.26 10.37
C ARG A 508 -24.49 15.29 11.14
N ALA A 509 -25.63 15.23 10.46
CA ALA A 509 -26.94 15.11 11.10
C ALA A 509 -27.19 13.70 11.66
N ARG A 510 -26.72 12.66 10.96
CA ARG A 510 -26.95 11.25 11.33
C ARG A 510 -25.91 10.72 12.34
N PHE A 511 -24.66 11.18 12.25
CA PHE A 511 -23.53 10.68 13.02
C PHE A 511 -22.79 11.81 13.71
N LYS A 512 -22.22 11.53 14.90
CA LYS A 512 -21.38 12.47 15.63
C LYS A 512 -20.00 12.54 14.99
N ILE A 513 -19.81 13.53 14.12
CA ILE A 513 -18.53 13.78 13.44
C ILE A 513 -17.68 14.77 14.25
N HIS A 514 -16.50 14.33 14.67
CA HIS A 514 -15.52 15.09 15.45
C HIS A 514 -14.60 15.95 14.58
N LEU A 515 -14.42 15.60 13.31
CA LEU A 515 -13.63 16.42 12.38
C LEU A 515 -14.33 17.78 12.16
N SER A 516 -13.60 18.88 12.34
CA SER A 516 -14.14 20.23 12.12
C SER A 516 -14.58 20.44 10.67
N SER A 517 -15.58 21.30 10.49
CA SER A 517 -16.14 21.69 9.18
C SER A 517 -15.19 22.52 8.33
#